data_AF-A0A1H0V4W9-F1
#
_entry.id   AF-A0A1H0V4W9-F1
#
_cell.length_a   1.000
_cell.length_b   1.000
_cell.length_c   1.000
_cell.angle_alpha   90.00
_cell.angle_beta   90.00
_cell.angle_gamma   90.00
#
_symmetry.space_group_name_H-M   'P 1'
#
loop_
_entity.id
_entity.type
_entity.pdbx_description
1 polymer ?
#
loop_
_entity_poly.entity_id
_entity_poly.type
_entity_poly.pdbx_seq_one_letter_code
_entity_poly.pdbx_strand_id
1 'polypeptide(L)'
;MSEQDRNLAEMDQDDVERHSVVQAVIQQVIDETSLSAEGRDPREVQAELTAALAQRGIGEQPPRWLETVAERLVNGHRYVEDPHRADPPA
;
A
#
# COMPACT_ATOMS: atom_id res chain seq x y z
N MET A 1 19.60 5.40 31.69
CA MET A 1 19.25 5.02 30.30
C MET A 1 20.56 4.66 29.64
N SER A 2 20.75 3.38 29.34
CA SER A 2 22.02 2.85 28.84
C SER A 2 22.13 3.13 27.34
N GLU A 3 23.35 3.22 26.81
CA GLU A 3 23.60 3.42 25.38
C GLU A 3 22.95 2.33 24.49
N GLN A 4 22.68 1.15 25.05
CA GLN A 4 21.91 0.08 24.40
C GLN A 4 20.42 0.40 24.21
N ASP A 5 19.76 1.07 25.16
CA ASP A 5 18.33 1.44 25.03
C ASP A 5 18.13 2.50 23.94
N ARG A 6 19.13 3.37 23.75
CA ARG A 6 19.10 4.41 22.72
C ARG A 6 19.27 3.84 21.31
N ASN A 7 20.09 2.81 21.15
CA ASN A 7 20.34 2.15 19.87
C ASN A 7 19.10 1.36 19.38
N LEU A 8 18.39 0.68 20.28
CA LEU A 8 17.13 0.00 19.95
C LEU A 8 16.04 0.99 19.52
N ALA A 9 15.88 2.11 20.22
CA ALA A 9 14.89 3.13 19.87
C ALA A 9 15.21 3.84 18.52
N GLU A 10 16.48 4.06 18.18
CA GLU A 10 16.87 4.62 16.88
C GLU A 10 16.64 3.64 15.73
N MET A 11 16.87 2.33 15.92
CA MET A 11 16.57 1.32 14.90
C MET A 11 15.05 1.20 14.62
N ASP A 12 14.21 1.19 15.66
CA ASP A 12 12.75 1.14 15.50
C ASP A 12 12.20 2.39 14.81
N GLN A 13 12.79 3.57 15.02
CA GLN A 13 12.34 4.81 14.39
C GLN A 13 12.61 4.84 12.88
N ASP A 14 13.78 4.40 12.43
CA ASP A 14 14.14 4.32 11.01
C ASP A 14 13.20 3.38 10.22
N ASP A 15 12.81 2.25 10.82
CA ASP A 15 11.92 1.29 10.17
C ASP A 15 10.45 1.76 10.15
N VAL A 16 9.99 2.47 11.17
CA VAL A 16 8.66 3.11 11.18
C VAL A 16 8.59 4.24 10.14
N GLU A 17 9.63 5.05 10.01
CA GLU A 17 9.68 6.12 9.00
C GLU A 17 9.64 5.53 7.58
N ARG A 18 10.46 4.50 7.30
CA ARG A 18 10.41 3.79 6.01
C ARG A 18 9.05 3.16 5.73
N HIS A 19 8.42 2.55 6.73
CA HIS A 19 7.09 1.95 6.57
C HIS A 19 6.04 3.01 6.20
N SER A 20 6.07 4.17 6.86
CA SER A 20 5.15 5.28 6.56
C SER A 20 5.30 5.82 5.14
N VAL A 21 6.55 5.87 4.62
CA VAL A 21 6.83 6.30 3.25
C VAL A 21 6.28 5.31 2.24
N VAL A 22 6.48 4.00 2.46
CA VAL A 22 5.94 2.96 1.57
C VAL A 22 4.41 3.02 1.53
N GLN A 23 3.74 3.11 2.69
CA GLN A 23 2.28 3.22 2.79
C GLN A 23 1.76 4.48 2.07
N ALA A 24 2.44 5.62 2.20
CA ALA A 24 2.08 6.84 1.48
C ALA A 24 2.18 6.66 -0.05
N VAL A 25 3.20 5.95 -0.53
CA VAL A 25 3.35 5.67 -1.96
C VAL A 25 2.29 4.69 -2.46
N ILE A 26 1.93 3.66 -1.67
CA ILE A 26 0.82 2.75 -1.99
C ILE A 26 -0.49 3.53 -2.13
N GLN A 27 -0.82 4.36 -1.13
CA GLN A 27 -2.04 5.16 -1.15
C GLN A 27 -2.06 6.13 -2.33
N GLN A 28 -0.92 6.73 -2.68
CA GLN A 28 -0.82 7.59 -3.85
C GLN A 28 -1.15 6.84 -5.14
N VAL A 29 -0.62 5.62 -5.32
CA VAL A 29 -0.91 4.78 -6.49
C VAL A 29 -2.40 4.43 -6.55
N ILE A 30 -3.00 4.05 -5.42
CA ILE A 30 -4.43 3.75 -5.33
C ILE A 30 -5.28 4.98 -5.72
N ASP A 31 -4.95 6.15 -5.17
CA ASP A 31 -5.65 7.39 -5.48
C ASP A 31 -5.52 7.75 -6.97
N GLU A 32 -4.34 7.63 -7.58
CA GLU A 32 -4.11 7.87 -9.01
C GLU A 32 -4.93 6.91 -9.89
N THR A 33 -4.90 5.60 -9.60
CA THR A 33 -5.69 4.60 -10.35
C THR A 33 -7.20 4.82 -10.18
N SER A 34 -7.65 5.24 -9.00
CA SER A 34 -9.07 5.46 -8.71
C SER A 34 -9.73 6.49 -9.64
N LEU A 35 -8.98 7.46 -10.14
CA LEU A 35 -9.47 8.53 -11.03
C LEU A 35 -10.05 8.01 -12.34
N SER A 36 -9.65 6.80 -12.76
CA SER A 36 -10.10 6.20 -14.02
C SER A 36 -10.69 4.80 -13.86
N ALA A 37 -10.71 4.24 -12.65
CA ALA A 37 -11.05 2.84 -12.43
C ALA A 37 -12.56 2.52 -12.54
N GLU A 38 -13.44 3.49 -12.27
CA GLU A 38 -14.88 3.24 -12.20
C GLU A 38 -15.44 2.64 -13.50
N GLY A 39 -16.13 1.50 -13.38
CA GLY A 39 -16.72 0.79 -14.52
C GLY A 39 -15.73 0.02 -15.41
N ARG A 40 -14.43 0.03 -15.11
CA ARG A 40 -13.42 -0.80 -15.81
C ARG A 40 -13.46 -2.26 -15.36
N ASP A 41 -12.80 -3.13 -16.12
CA ASP A 41 -12.63 -4.52 -15.73
C ASP A 41 -11.70 -4.63 -14.50
N PRO A 42 -12.10 -5.36 -13.43
CA PRO A 42 -11.29 -5.50 -12.22
C PRO A 42 -9.90 -6.09 -12.47
N ARG A 43 -9.74 -7.00 -13.43
CA ARG A 43 -8.44 -7.63 -13.73
C ARG A 43 -7.51 -6.66 -14.44
N GLU A 44 -8.04 -5.80 -15.31
CA GLU A 44 -7.27 -4.73 -15.92
C GLU A 44 -6.77 -3.73 -14.87
N VAL A 45 -7.64 -3.33 -13.95
CA VAL A 45 -7.27 -2.43 -12.83
C VAL A 45 -6.25 -3.10 -11.90
N GLN A 46 -6.39 -4.39 -11.61
CA GLN A 46 -5.43 -5.15 -10.83
C GLN A 46 -4.04 -5.20 -11.48
N ALA A 47 -3.97 -5.44 -12.79
CA ALA A 47 -2.72 -5.44 -13.54
C ALA A 47 -2.06 -4.05 -13.57
N GLU A 48 -2.88 -3.00 -13.70
CA GLU A 48 -2.42 -1.61 -13.64
C GLU A 48 -1.84 -1.26 -12.26
N LEU A 49 -2.53 -1.61 -11.17
CA LEU A 49 -2.03 -1.44 -9.80
C LEU A 49 -0.69 -2.14 -9.61
N THR A 50 -0.58 -3.39 -10.08
CA THR A 50 0.65 -4.17 -9.99
C THR A 50 1.81 -3.47 -10.72
N ALA A 51 1.56 -3.00 -11.94
CA ALA A 51 2.56 -2.30 -12.74
C ALA A 51 2.94 -0.93 -12.13
N ALA A 52 1.98 -0.20 -11.58
CA ALA A 52 2.21 1.10 -10.95
C ALA A 52 3.05 0.97 -9.67
N LEU A 53 2.73 -0.01 -8.82
CA LEU A 53 3.49 -0.31 -7.60
C LEU A 53 4.94 -0.72 -7.94
N ALA A 54 5.11 -1.60 -8.92
CA ALA A 54 6.44 -2.01 -9.39
C ALA A 54 7.28 -0.84 -9.92
N GLN A 55 6.67 0.11 -10.66
CA GLN A 55 7.34 1.31 -11.15
C GLN A 55 7.80 2.25 -10.01
N ARG A 56 7.11 2.23 -8.87
CA ARG A 56 7.49 2.98 -7.67
C ARG A 56 8.52 2.24 -6.80
N GLY A 57 9.01 1.09 -7.25
CA GLY A 57 9.95 0.25 -6.48
C GLY A 57 9.28 -0.51 -5.33
N ILE A 58 7.95 -0.56 -5.30
CA ILE A 58 7.20 -1.35 -4.33
C ILE A 58 7.16 -2.80 -4.83
N GLY A 59 7.55 -3.71 -3.94
CA GLY A 59 7.56 -5.14 -4.22
C GLY A 59 6.16 -5.70 -4.49
N GLU A 60 6.13 -6.98 -4.87
CA GLU A 60 4.87 -7.69 -5.13
C GLU A 60 3.95 -7.61 -3.90
N GLN A 61 2.70 -7.19 -4.14
CA GLN A 61 1.68 -7.14 -3.12
C GLN A 61 0.85 -8.44 -3.11
N PRO A 62 0.25 -8.81 -1.97
CA PRO A 62 -0.58 -10.01 -1.90
C PRO A 62 -1.69 -10.00 -2.98
N PRO A 63 -1.83 -11.06 -3.80
CA PRO A 63 -2.80 -11.07 -4.91
C PRO A 63 -4.25 -10.81 -4.47
N ARG A 64 -4.64 -11.32 -3.30
CA ARG A 64 -5.97 -11.10 -2.70
C ARG A 64 -6.22 -9.65 -2.29
N TRP A 65 -5.17 -8.98 -1.80
CA TRP A 65 -5.26 -7.56 -1.46
C TRP A 65 -5.46 -6.73 -2.73
N LEU A 66 -4.67 -6.99 -3.78
CA LEU A 66 -4.82 -6.33 -5.08
C LEU A 66 -6.20 -6.55 -5.71
N GLU A 67 -6.73 -7.77 -5.65
CA GLU A 67 -8.09 -8.12 -6.08
C GLU A 67 -9.13 -7.27 -5.32
N THR A 68 -9.02 -7.21 -3.99
CA THR A 68 -9.95 -6.43 -3.15
C THR A 68 -9.88 -4.93 -3.46
N VAL A 69 -8.68 -4.38 -3.64
CA VAL A 69 -8.51 -2.95 -3.98
C VAL A 69 -9.12 -2.67 -5.35
N ALA A 70 -8.81 -3.48 -6.36
CA ALA A 70 -9.36 -3.33 -7.70
C ALA A 70 -10.88 -3.38 -7.71
N GLU A 71 -11.48 -4.37 -7.04
CA GLU A 71 -12.94 -4.48 -6.88
C GLU A 71 -13.55 -3.24 -6.23
N ARG A 72 -12.91 -2.65 -5.21
CA ARG A 72 -13.39 -1.42 -4.58
C ARG A 72 -13.34 -0.24 -5.54
N LEU A 73 -12.23 -0.07 -6.24
CA LEU A 73 -12.02 1.05 -7.15
C LEU A 73 -12.99 1.03 -8.34
N VAL A 74 -13.24 -0.13 -8.95
CA VAL A 74 -14.17 -0.23 -10.09
C VAL A 74 -15.63 0.08 -9.71
N ASN A 75 -15.98 -0.10 -8.44
CA ASN A 75 -17.29 0.24 -7.87
C ASN A 75 -17.39 1.70 -7.36
N GLY A 76 -16.37 2.53 -7.62
CA GLY A 76 -16.34 3.93 -7.18
C GLY A 76 -16.10 4.11 -5.68
N HIS A 77 -15.63 3.08 -4.98
CA HIS A 77 -15.30 3.17 -3.57
C HIS A 77 -13.86 3.66 -3.38
N ARG A 78 -13.68 4.63 -2.49
CA ARG A 78 -12.35 5.02 -2.02
C ARG A 78 -11.77 3.92 -1.15
N TYR A 79 -10.57 3.46 -1.49
CA TYR A 79 -9.77 2.60 -0.63
C TYR A 79 -8.81 3.46 0.18
N VAL A 80 -8.80 3.26 1.51
CA VAL A 80 -7.87 3.94 2.43
C VAL A 80 -7.10 2.86 3.16
N GLU A 81 -5.79 2.85 3.01
CA GLU A 81 -4.90 2.02 3.80
C GLU A 81 -4.78 2.62 5.21
N ASP A 82 -5.05 1.82 6.24
CA ASP A 82 -4.89 2.25 7.63
C ASP A 82 -3.43 1.98 8.05
N PRO A 83 -2.61 3.02 8.30
CA PRO A 83 -1.19 2.87 8.61
C PRO A 83 -0.93 2.20 9.97
N HIS A 84 -1.96 1.97 10.79
CA HIS A 84 -1.87 1.24 12.06
C HIS A 84 -2.28 -0.23 11.93
N ARG A 85 -2.76 -0.67 10.76
CA ARG A 85 -3.18 -2.06 10.55
C ARG A 85 -2.00 -2.90 10.06
N ALA A 86 -1.13 -3.28 11.00
CA ALA A 86 0.07 -4.06 10.76
C ALA A 86 -0.14 -5.54 10.31
N ASP A 87 -1.33 -5.93 9.86
CA ASP A 87 -1.64 -7.34 9.56
C ASP A 87 -2.54 -7.47 8.31
N PRO A 88 -2.03 -7.97 7.17
CA PRO A 88 -2.89 -8.47 6.11
C PRO A 88 -3.58 -9.76 6.59
N PRO A 89 -4.90 -9.92 6.40
CA PRO A 89 -5.59 -11.15 6.79
C PRO A 89 -4.98 -12.36 6.05
N ALA A 90 -4.71 -13.41 6.83
CA ALA A 90 -4.21 -14.71 6.39
C ALA A 90 -5.12 -15.41 5.37
#